data_AF-A0A9P7L774-F1
#
_entry.id   AF-A0A9P7L774-F1
#
_cell.length_a   1.000
_cell.length_b   1.000
_cell.length_c   1.000
_cell.angle_alpha   90.00
_cell.angle_beta   90.00
_cell.angle_gamma   90.00
#
_symmetry.space_group_name_H-M   'P 1'
#
loop_
_entity.id
_entity.type
_entity.pdbx_description
1 polymer ?
#
loop_
_entity_poly.entity_id
_entity_poly.type
_entity_poly.pdbx_seq_one_letter_code
_entity_poly.pdbx_strand_id
1 'polypeptide(L)'
;MSAKPTALITGCSEGGAGYALALEFAAKGYRVFATARSTKSLAGLQEKGIELLTLDVTKPESISALKDEIVKRTGGKLDILFNNAGMMYEAPAIEADRDQVQNMFNTNVFGLFDMVQAFTPLLLASVPDSKATPTIINTASIVARVPYYFTAQ
;
A
#
# COMPACT_ATOMS: atom_id res chain seq x y z
N MET A 1 -7.88 28.17 -4.22
CA MET A 1 -7.37 27.03 -5.02
C MET A 1 -7.88 25.75 -4.36
N SER A 2 -8.53 24.85 -5.09
CA SER A 2 -9.05 23.59 -4.54
C SER A 2 -7.89 22.60 -4.25
N ALA A 3 -8.00 21.84 -3.17
CA ALA A 3 -6.96 20.92 -2.67
C ALA A 3 -6.57 19.84 -3.69
N LYS A 4 -5.30 19.39 -3.63
CA LYS A 4 -4.79 18.28 -4.44
C LYS A 4 -5.45 16.96 -4.00
N PRO A 5 -5.80 16.05 -4.94
CA PRO A 5 -6.23 14.72 -4.56
C PRO A 5 -5.09 13.97 -3.84
N THR A 6 -5.45 13.08 -2.93
CA THR A 6 -4.56 12.39 -2.01
C THR A 6 -4.40 10.93 -2.39
N ALA A 7 -3.18 10.40 -2.28
CA ALA A 7 -2.89 9.00 -2.55
C ALA A 7 -2.07 8.39 -1.42
N LEU A 8 -2.57 7.34 -0.79
CA LEU A 8 -1.86 6.52 0.17
C LEU A 8 -1.38 5.24 -0.53
N ILE A 9 -0.07 5.00 -0.55
CA ILE A 9 0.54 3.87 -1.25
C ILE A 9 1.33 3.03 -0.24
N THR A 10 1.06 1.73 -0.21
CA THR A 10 1.77 0.78 0.67
C THR A 10 2.95 0.11 -0.05
N GLY A 11 4.01 -0.21 0.68
CA GLY A 11 5.17 -0.92 0.11
C GLY A 11 6.01 -0.10 -0.86
N CYS A 12 6.36 1.13 -0.49
CA CYS A 12 7.08 2.08 -1.35
C CYS A 12 8.60 2.01 -1.25
N SER A 13 9.17 0.87 -0.82
CA SER A 13 10.62 0.73 -0.71
C SER A 13 11.33 0.97 -2.05
N GLU A 14 12.49 1.61 -1.99
CA GLU A 14 13.35 1.93 -3.14
C GLU A 14 13.58 0.69 -4.04
N GLY A 15 13.47 0.90 -5.35
CA GLY A 15 13.54 -0.16 -6.36
C GLY A 15 12.23 -0.96 -6.56
N GLY A 16 11.21 -0.77 -5.71
CA GLY A 16 9.92 -1.45 -5.82
C GLY A 16 8.89 -0.70 -6.68
N ALA A 17 7.84 -1.41 -7.10
CA ALA A 17 6.73 -0.83 -7.86
C ALA A 17 6.04 0.31 -7.10
N GLY A 18 5.86 0.18 -5.78
CA GLY A 18 5.27 1.23 -4.94
C GLY A 18 6.06 2.54 -4.96
N TYR A 19 7.39 2.47 -5.03
CA TYR A 19 8.25 3.65 -5.14
C TYR A 19 8.01 4.39 -6.45
N ALA A 20 8.01 3.65 -7.57
CA ALA A 20 7.72 4.21 -8.89
C ALA A 20 6.29 4.79 -8.97
N LEU A 21 5.31 4.11 -8.38
CA LEU A 21 3.94 4.62 -8.27
C LEU A 21 3.90 5.93 -7.47
N ALA A 22 4.60 6.02 -6.34
CA ALA A 22 4.65 7.25 -5.54
C ALA A 22 5.18 8.45 -6.33
N LEU A 23 6.25 8.23 -7.11
CA LEU A 23 6.80 9.25 -8.01
C LEU A 23 5.78 9.66 -9.09
N GLU A 24 5.12 8.70 -9.72
CA GLU A 24 4.16 8.95 -10.81
C GLU A 24 2.91 9.70 -10.32
N PHE A 25 2.35 9.30 -9.17
CA PHE A 25 1.23 10.02 -8.56
C PHE A 25 1.63 11.46 -8.18
N ALA A 26 2.83 11.66 -7.62
CA ALA A 26 3.33 12.99 -7.30
C ALA A 26 3.51 13.85 -8.55
N ALA A 27 4.08 13.29 -9.63
CA ALA A 27 4.23 13.96 -10.92
C ALA A 27 2.88 14.36 -11.54
N LYS A 28 1.82 13.58 -11.29
CA LYS A 28 0.44 13.88 -11.68
C LYS A 28 -0.29 14.85 -10.76
N GLY A 29 0.40 15.44 -9.77
CA GLY A 29 -0.13 16.48 -8.91
C GLY A 29 -0.93 15.97 -7.71
N TYR A 30 -0.85 14.67 -7.39
CA TYR A 30 -1.40 14.15 -6.14
C TYR A 30 -0.54 14.54 -4.95
N ARG A 31 -1.16 14.67 -3.79
CA ARG A 31 -0.48 14.68 -2.48
C ARG A 31 -0.28 13.22 -2.05
N VAL A 32 0.95 12.75 -2.05
CA VAL A 32 1.27 11.33 -1.87
C VAL A 32 1.78 11.06 -0.46
N PHE A 33 1.20 10.03 0.16
CA PHE A 33 1.67 9.40 1.39
C PHE A 33 2.29 8.04 1.03
N ALA A 34 3.61 7.99 0.96
CA ALA A 34 4.36 6.78 0.67
C ALA A 34 4.72 6.06 1.97
N THR A 35 4.50 4.74 2.02
CA THR A 35 4.70 3.98 3.25
C THR A 35 5.56 2.74 3.09
N ALA A 36 6.33 2.45 4.14
CA ALA A 36 7.09 1.22 4.30
C ALA A 36 7.34 0.97 5.80
N ARG A 37 7.86 -0.21 6.15
CA ARG A 37 8.21 -0.57 7.54
C ARG A 37 9.31 0.33 8.12
N SER A 38 10.14 0.92 7.27
CA SER A 38 11.14 1.91 7.65
C SER A 38 11.17 3.04 6.65
N THR A 39 11.14 4.28 7.12
CA THR A 39 11.29 5.46 6.25
C THR A 39 12.67 5.53 5.58
N LYS A 40 13.68 4.82 6.10
CA LYS A 40 15.00 4.72 5.47
C LYS A 40 14.95 4.06 4.10
N SER A 41 14.02 3.11 3.88
CA SER A 41 13.86 2.47 2.57
C SER A 41 13.07 3.33 1.57
N LEU A 42 12.66 4.54 1.95
CA LEU A 42 11.92 5.49 1.11
C LEU A 42 12.81 6.64 0.61
N ALA A 43 14.12 6.43 0.55
CA ALA A 43 15.11 7.46 0.24
C ALA A 43 14.80 8.17 -1.10
N GLY A 44 15.05 9.48 -1.15
CA GLY A 44 14.80 10.31 -2.33
C GLY A 44 13.34 10.72 -2.58
N LEU A 45 12.34 10.03 -2.02
CA LEU A 45 10.92 10.41 -2.21
C LEU A 45 10.59 11.75 -1.54
N GLN A 46 11.16 12.02 -0.35
CA GLN A 46 10.92 13.27 0.36
C GLN A 46 11.39 14.50 -0.44
N GLU A 47 12.49 14.39 -1.20
CA GLU A 47 13.01 15.45 -2.06
C GLU A 47 12.06 15.77 -3.23
N LYS A 48 11.15 14.85 -3.56
CA LYS A 48 10.09 15.03 -4.56
C LYS A 48 8.79 15.58 -3.96
N GLY A 49 8.80 15.97 -2.69
CA GLY A 49 7.61 16.49 -1.99
C GLY A 49 6.61 15.41 -1.60
N ILE A 50 7.04 14.15 -1.53
CA ILE A 50 6.22 13.01 -1.08
C ILE A 50 6.35 12.87 0.43
N GLU A 51 5.23 12.66 1.12
CA GLU A 51 5.19 12.48 2.56
C GLU A 51 5.47 11.02 2.93
N LEU A 52 6.43 10.81 3.82
CA LEU A 52 6.89 9.47 4.22
C LEU A 52 6.26 9.08 5.55
N LEU A 53 5.60 7.93 5.61
CA LEU A 53 5.00 7.41 6.84
C LEU A 53 5.39 5.95 7.06
N THR A 54 5.52 5.53 8.31
CA THR A 54 5.81 4.14 8.64
C THR A 54 4.53 3.31 8.58
N LEU A 55 4.60 2.13 7.98
CA LEU A 55 3.52 1.15 7.95
C LEU A 55 4.08 -0.26 7.92
N ASP A 56 3.63 -1.07 8.87
CA ASP A 56 3.63 -2.52 8.78
C ASP A 56 2.19 -3.01 8.62
N VAL A 57 1.84 -3.51 7.43
CA VAL A 57 0.47 -3.93 7.11
C VAL A 57 0.04 -5.17 7.89
N THR A 58 0.96 -5.89 8.53
CA THR A 58 0.62 -7.07 9.34
C THR A 58 0.34 -6.73 10.81
N LYS A 59 0.37 -5.44 11.17
CA LYS A 59 0.27 -4.95 12.55
C LYS A 59 -0.91 -3.99 12.71
N PRO A 60 -2.01 -4.40 13.38
CA PRO A 60 -3.19 -3.55 13.57
C PRO A 60 -2.87 -2.19 14.20
N GLU A 61 -1.94 -2.15 15.16
CA GLU A 61 -1.49 -0.93 15.81
C GLU A 61 -0.76 0.02 14.84
N SER A 62 -0.01 -0.53 13.87
CA SER A 62 0.64 0.27 12.84
C SER A 62 -0.37 0.87 11.88
N ILE A 63 -1.41 0.10 11.50
CA ILE A 63 -2.50 0.56 10.63
C ILE A 63 -3.29 1.67 11.33
N SER A 64 -3.64 1.49 12.60
CA SER A 64 -4.35 2.49 13.40
C SER A 64 -3.56 3.80 13.51
N ALA A 65 -2.28 3.72 13.86
CA ALA A 65 -1.42 4.90 13.96
C ALA A 65 -1.30 5.65 12.62
N LEU A 66 -1.18 4.91 11.51
CA LEU A 66 -1.17 5.51 10.18
C LEU A 66 -2.51 6.21 9.87
N LYS A 67 -3.64 5.56 10.18
CA LYS A 67 -4.97 6.12 9.95
C LYS A 67 -5.16 7.44 10.69
N ASP A 68 -4.77 7.50 11.96
CA ASP A 68 -4.87 8.73 12.76
C ASP A 68 -4.04 9.87 12.15
N GLU A 69 -2.85 9.56 11.67
CA GLU A 69 -1.98 10.54 11.02
C GLU A 69 -2.56 11.02 9.68
N ILE A 70 -3.15 10.13 8.87
CA ILE A 70 -3.84 10.50 7.64
C ILE A 70 -5.05 11.39 7.95
N VAL A 71 -5.90 11.01 8.91
CA VAL A 71 -7.05 11.81 9.33
C VAL A 71 -6.62 13.23 9.70
N LYS A 72 -5.58 13.35 10.53
CA LYS A 72 -5.02 14.64 10.94
C LYS A 72 -4.51 15.47 9.76
N ARG A 73 -3.88 14.83 8.77
CA ARG A 73 -3.28 15.51 7.61
C ARG A 73 -4.28 15.91 6.54
N THR A 74 -5.39 15.18 6.39
CA THR A 74 -6.32 15.35 5.27
C THR A 74 -7.71 15.83 5.69
N GLY A 75 -7.97 15.95 6.99
CA GLY A 75 -9.32 16.25 7.51
C GLY A 75 -10.27 15.07 7.37
N GLY A 76 -9.74 13.84 7.48
CA GLY A 76 -10.53 12.61 7.43
C GLY A 76 -10.98 12.17 6.03
N LYS A 77 -10.27 12.60 4.98
CA LYS A 77 -10.58 12.25 3.59
C LYS A 77 -9.38 11.60 2.90
N LEU A 78 -9.62 10.65 2.01
CA LEU A 78 -8.57 10.02 1.21
C LEU A 78 -9.13 9.69 -0.18
N ASP A 79 -8.41 10.00 -1.25
CA ASP A 79 -8.95 9.76 -2.61
C ASP A 79 -8.49 8.41 -3.16
N ILE A 80 -7.22 8.04 -2.95
CA ILE A 80 -6.65 6.80 -3.47
C ILE A 80 -6.03 5.99 -2.34
N LEU A 81 -6.43 4.73 -2.22
CA LEU A 81 -5.71 3.72 -1.46
C LEU A 81 -5.10 2.72 -2.45
N PHE A 82 -3.77 2.66 -2.51
CA PHE A 82 -3.04 1.71 -3.34
C PHE A 82 -2.35 0.67 -2.44
N ASN A 83 -2.99 -0.48 -2.30
CA ASN A 83 -2.42 -1.63 -1.58
C ASN A 83 -1.40 -2.32 -2.48
N ASN A 84 -0.13 -1.97 -2.31
CA ASN A 84 1.00 -2.52 -3.06
C ASN A 84 2.01 -3.28 -2.18
N ALA A 85 2.00 -3.10 -0.86
CA ALA A 85 2.81 -3.91 0.05
C ALA A 85 2.56 -5.40 -0.21
N GLY A 86 3.65 -6.10 -0.52
CA GLY A 86 3.62 -7.51 -0.86
C GLY A 86 5.01 -8.12 -0.73
N MET A 87 5.06 -9.42 -0.50
CA MET A 87 6.27 -10.21 -0.51
C MET A 87 6.05 -11.51 -1.28
N MET A 88 7.13 -12.08 -1.77
CA MET A 88 7.11 -13.35 -2.49
C MET A 88 7.86 -14.40 -1.67
N TYR A 89 7.21 -15.54 -1.48
CA TYR A 89 7.83 -16.76 -0.97
C TYR A 89 7.40 -17.90 -1.87
N GLU A 90 8.38 -18.58 -2.47
CA GLU A 90 8.15 -19.61 -3.48
C GLU A 90 8.89 -20.89 -3.06
N ALA A 91 8.14 -21.98 -2.93
CA ALA A 91 8.66 -23.31 -2.66
C ALA A 91 7.62 -24.36 -3.08
N PRO A 92 8.04 -25.59 -3.45
CA PRO A 92 7.12 -26.72 -3.53
C PRO A 92 6.40 -26.91 -2.20
N ALA A 93 5.11 -27.26 -2.24
CA ALA A 93 4.31 -27.39 -1.01
C ALA A 93 4.86 -28.43 -0.01
N ILE A 94 5.61 -29.42 -0.51
CA ILE A 94 6.28 -30.45 0.31
C ILE A 94 7.54 -29.94 1.05
N GLU A 95 8.11 -28.84 0.60
CA GLU A 95 9.34 -28.22 1.14
C GLU A 95 9.07 -26.84 1.77
N ALA A 96 7.86 -26.31 1.60
CA ALA A 96 7.51 -24.98 2.04
C ALA A 96 7.51 -24.88 3.57
N ASP A 97 8.35 -23.98 4.09
CA ASP A 97 8.24 -23.47 5.45
C ASP A 97 6.86 -22.82 5.68
N ARG A 98 6.09 -23.40 6.61
CA ARG A 98 4.74 -22.96 6.99
C ARG A 98 4.71 -21.51 7.50
N ASP A 99 5.71 -21.08 8.25
CA ASP A 99 5.75 -19.74 8.83
C ASP A 99 6.04 -18.70 7.76
N GLN A 100 6.87 -19.02 6.76
CA GLN A 100 7.07 -18.16 5.59
C GLN A 100 5.80 -18.04 4.75
N VAL A 101 5.06 -19.15 4.54
CA VAL A 101 3.74 -19.11 3.89
C VAL A 101 2.78 -18.22 4.66
N GLN A 102 2.70 -18.39 6.00
CA GLN A 102 1.82 -17.57 6.83
C GLN A 102 2.20 -16.08 6.76
N ASN A 103 3.49 -15.75 6.80
CA ASN A 103 3.97 -14.37 6.69
C ASN A 103 3.62 -13.73 5.33
N MET A 104 3.72 -14.51 4.25
CA MET A 104 3.29 -14.07 2.92
C MET A 104 1.78 -13.79 2.89
N PHE A 105 0.95 -14.67 3.45
CA PHE A 105 -0.50 -14.45 3.54
C PHE A 105 -0.86 -13.26 4.44
N ASN A 106 -0.17 -13.11 5.57
CA ASN A 106 -0.35 -11.97 6.48
C ASN A 106 -0.09 -10.64 5.76
N THR A 107 0.91 -10.59 4.89
CA THR A 107 1.22 -9.37 4.12
C THR A 107 0.27 -9.18 2.93
N ASN A 108 0.15 -10.21 2.07
CA ASN A 108 -0.47 -10.08 0.75
C ASN A 108 -2.00 -10.19 0.78
N VAL A 109 -2.57 -10.82 1.81
CA VAL A 109 -4.01 -11.07 1.93
C VAL A 109 -4.60 -10.31 3.10
N PHE A 110 -4.17 -10.64 4.32
CA PHE A 110 -4.78 -10.09 5.53
C PHE A 110 -4.42 -8.61 5.72
N GLY A 111 -3.15 -8.24 5.53
CA GLY A 111 -2.74 -6.84 5.64
C GLY A 111 -3.40 -5.93 4.62
N LEU A 112 -3.56 -6.40 3.37
CA LEU A 112 -4.35 -5.70 2.36
C LEU A 112 -5.82 -5.53 2.81
N PHE A 113 -6.43 -6.61 3.30
CA PHE A 113 -7.81 -6.60 3.76
C PHE A 113 -8.03 -5.61 4.93
N ASP A 114 -7.11 -5.60 5.89
CA ASP A 114 -7.17 -4.69 7.05
C ASP A 114 -6.99 -3.22 6.63
N MET A 115 -6.11 -2.95 5.65
CA MET A 115 -5.97 -1.62 5.06
C MET A 115 -7.26 -1.17 4.38
N VAL A 116 -7.93 -2.05 3.63
CA VAL A 116 -9.23 -1.74 3.02
C VAL A 116 -10.25 -1.40 4.10
N GLN A 117 -10.38 -2.21 5.15
CA GLN A 117 -11.33 -1.92 6.24
C GLN A 117 -11.05 -0.59 6.93
N ALA A 118 -9.78 -0.34 7.27
CA ALA A 118 -9.39 0.82 8.05
C ALA A 118 -9.62 2.15 7.29
N PHE A 119 -9.33 2.16 5.99
CA PHE A 119 -9.30 3.39 5.18
C PHE A 119 -10.54 3.64 4.32
N THR A 120 -11.37 2.63 4.04
CA THR A 120 -12.64 2.82 3.28
C THR A 120 -13.51 3.96 3.81
N PRO A 121 -13.69 4.16 5.14
CA PRO A 121 -14.46 5.30 5.64
C PRO A 121 -13.93 6.66 5.18
N LEU A 122 -12.61 6.83 5.04
CA LEU A 122 -11.99 8.07 4.56
C LEU A 122 -12.23 8.28 3.05
N LEU A 123 -12.26 7.19 2.28
CA LEU A 123 -12.60 7.25 0.86
C LEU A 123 -14.05 7.63 0.65
N LEU A 124 -14.97 7.04 1.40
CA LEU A 124 -16.39 7.40 1.36
C LEU A 124 -16.62 8.87 1.72
N ALA A 125 -15.90 9.39 2.73
CA ALA A 125 -15.97 10.79 3.14
C ALA A 125 -15.45 11.78 2.07
N SER A 126 -14.64 11.32 1.11
CA SER A 126 -14.13 12.15 0.02
C SER A 126 -15.05 12.25 -1.19
N VAL A 127 -16.02 11.34 -1.35
CA VAL A 127 -16.94 11.26 -2.50
C VAL A 127 -17.62 12.60 -2.86
N PRO A 128 -18.13 13.40 -1.90
CA PRO A 128 -18.84 14.64 -2.25
C PRO A 128 -17.97 15.74 -2.85
N ASP A 129 -16.69 15.78 -2.47
CA ASP A 129 -15.82 16.95 -2.69
C ASP A 129 -14.58 16.66 -3.55
N SER A 130 -14.30 15.38 -3.84
CA SER A 130 -13.07 15.00 -4.52
C SER A 130 -13.09 15.30 -6.01
N LYS A 131 -11.92 15.72 -6.51
CA LYS A 131 -11.64 15.85 -7.94
C LYS A 131 -11.30 14.51 -8.61
N ALA A 132 -10.99 13.49 -7.82
CA ALA A 132 -10.71 12.14 -8.29
C ALA A 132 -11.80 11.21 -7.73
N THR A 133 -12.29 10.28 -8.54
CA THR A 133 -13.20 9.25 -8.02
C THR A 133 -12.46 8.46 -6.94
N PRO A 134 -12.97 8.42 -5.69
CA PRO A 134 -12.28 7.71 -4.63
C PRO A 134 -12.14 6.23 -4.98
N THR A 135 -10.92 5.70 -4.97
CA THR A 135 -10.60 4.39 -5.56
C THR A 135 -9.66 3.59 -4.67
N ILE A 136 -9.96 2.30 -4.51
CA ILE A 136 -9.08 1.31 -3.91
C ILE A 136 -8.46 0.47 -5.02
N ILE A 137 -7.13 0.36 -5.02
CA ILE A 137 -6.37 -0.42 -5.99
C ILE A 137 -5.57 -1.48 -5.23
N ASN A 138 -5.71 -2.73 -5.63
CA ASN A 138 -5.08 -3.88 -5.00
C ASN A 138 -4.09 -4.54 -5.95
N THR A 139 -2.83 -4.60 -5.54
CA THR A 139 -1.78 -5.27 -6.30
C THR A 139 -1.92 -6.78 -6.15
N ALA A 140 -2.22 -7.45 -7.25
CA ALA A 140 -2.17 -8.90 -7.36
C ALA A 140 -0.92 -9.30 -8.16
N SER A 141 -1.01 -10.37 -8.94
CA SER A 141 0.02 -10.76 -9.91
C SER A 141 -0.60 -11.67 -10.97
N ILE A 142 0.06 -11.80 -12.13
CA ILE A 142 -0.36 -12.77 -13.15
C ILE A 142 -0.35 -14.21 -12.61
N VAL A 143 0.48 -14.49 -11.60
CA VAL A 143 0.57 -15.80 -10.94
C VAL A 143 -0.70 -16.16 -10.16
N ALA A 144 -1.56 -15.19 -9.87
CA ALA A 144 -2.89 -15.45 -9.32
C ALA A 144 -3.85 -16.06 -10.36
N ARG A 145 -3.51 -15.98 -11.65
CA ARG A 145 -4.30 -16.54 -12.76
C ARG A 145 -3.61 -17.70 -13.47
N VAL A 146 -2.28 -17.72 -13.46
CA VAL A 146 -1.47 -18.75 -14.11
C VAL A 146 -0.60 -19.41 -13.05
N PRO A 147 -0.92 -20.64 -12.60
CA PRO A 147 -0.12 -21.31 -11.58
C PRO A 147 1.27 -21.65 -12.15
N TYR A 148 2.29 -21.56 -11.30
CA TYR A 148 3.59 -22.13 -11.62
C TYR A 148 3.49 -23.65 -11.67
N TYR A 149 4.09 -24.26 -12.70
CA TYR A 149 4.22 -25.70 -12.78
C TYR A 149 5.47 -26.10 -12.00
N PHE A 150 5.29 -26.84 -10.91
CA PHE A 150 6.38 -27.60 -10.31
C PHE A 150 6.45 -28.97 -10.96
N THR A 151 7.63 -29.34 -11.47
CA THR A 151 7.91 -30.67 -12.00
C THR A 151 8.97 -31.32 -11.13
N ALA A 152 8.71 -32.54 -10.67
CA ALA A 152 9.77 -33.39 -10.13
C ALA A 152 10.64 -33.81 -11.32
N GLN A 153 11.93 -33.51 -11.27
CA GLN A 153 12.91 -34.11 -12.18
C GLN A 153 13.38 -35.45 -11.61
#